data_AF-A0AAJ2W6V8-F1
#
_entry.id   AF-A0AAJ2W6V8-F1
#
_cell.length_a   1.000
_cell.length_b   1.000
_cell.length_c   1.000
_cell.angle_alpha   90.00
_cell.angle_beta   90.00
_cell.angle_gamma   90.00
#
_symmetry.space_group_name_H-M   'P 1'
#
loop_
_entity.id
_entity.type
_entity.pdbx_description
1 polymer ?
#
loop_
_entity_poly.entity_id
_entity_poly.type
_entity_poly.pdbx_seq_one_letter_code
_entity_poly.pdbx_strand_id
1 'polypeptide(L)'
;MERNIKLMFGALKNFWFFSSAFILAAFICAIFIYRSKFNGALSDQSADWSNFGSFMGGMFGPLISFITLLAVLKTVYLQRELMRDQRNQFSIMNKLQEATFDAQSEQLKCAAVDAERMKVADLKRTLLSFLNQRIESETRGLETFKAIIEQICRQDSEITTLQDFSLSHAINSTDVLSRKIDALLNLGSEIVTEDFNTEETLRGHFKLKFIEVQQGHRLSTEIIG
;
A
#
# COMPACT_ATOMS: atom_id res chain seq x y z
N MET A 1 -13.11 -18.34 -19.50
CA MET A 1 -13.46 -19.49 -18.62
C MET A 1 -14.97 -19.80 -18.68
N GLU A 2 -15.87 -18.82 -18.52
CA GLU A 2 -17.34 -19.03 -18.55
C GLU A 2 -17.91 -19.63 -19.85
N ARG A 3 -17.35 -19.27 -21.01
CA ARG A 3 -17.81 -19.80 -22.31
C ARG A 3 -17.59 -21.32 -22.43
N ASN A 4 -16.49 -21.83 -21.88
CA ASN A 4 -16.18 -23.26 -21.91
C ASN A 4 -17.10 -24.05 -20.96
N ILE A 5 -17.50 -23.45 -19.83
CA ILE A 5 -18.43 -24.07 -18.87
C ILE A 5 -19.83 -24.18 -19.47
N LYS A 6 -20.35 -23.11 -20.11
CA LYS A 6 -21.66 -23.15 -20.78
C LYS A 6 -21.72 -24.16 -21.93
N LEU A 7 -20.63 -24.26 -22.70
CA LEU A 7 -20.52 -25.27 -23.77
C LEU A 7 -20.46 -26.70 -23.21
N MET A 8 -19.78 -26.91 -22.08
CA MET A 8 -19.70 -28.23 -21.44
C MET A 8 -21.06 -28.68 -20.88
N PHE A 9 -21.81 -27.78 -20.23
CA PHE A 9 -23.18 -28.07 -19.76
C PHE A 9 -24.16 -28.32 -20.93
N GLY A 10 -24.04 -27.57 -22.03
CA GLY A 10 -24.83 -27.80 -23.24
C GLY A 10 -24.54 -29.17 -23.89
N ALA A 11 -23.26 -29.53 -23.98
CA ALA A 11 -22.84 -30.84 -24.49
C ALA A 11 -23.32 -31.98 -23.59
N LEU A 12 -23.31 -31.79 -22.26
CA LEU A 12 -23.81 -32.78 -21.30
C LEU A 12 -25.32 -33.00 -21.45
N LYS A 13 -26.10 -31.93 -21.58
CA LYS A 13 -27.56 -32.01 -21.79
C LYS A 13 -27.90 -32.73 -23.10
N ASN A 14 -27.19 -32.41 -24.17
CA ASN A 14 -27.35 -33.09 -25.46
C ASN A 14 -26.97 -34.56 -25.35
N PHE A 15 -25.87 -34.91 -24.68
CA PHE A 15 -25.46 -36.28 -24.45
C PHE A 15 -26.51 -37.10 -23.69
N TRP A 16 -27.08 -36.56 -22.60
CA TRP A 16 -28.15 -37.22 -21.85
C TRP A 16 -29.42 -37.40 -22.68
N PHE A 17 -29.79 -36.40 -23.49
CA PHE A 17 -30.95 -36.50 -24.40
C PHE A 17 -30.73 -37.58 -25.47
N PHE A 18 -29.57 -37.60 -26.14
CA PHE A 18 -29.25 -38.59 -27.15
C PHE A 18 -29.12 -40.01 -26.56
N SER A 19 -28.55 -40.15 -25.37
CA SER A 19 -28.46 -41.44 -24.68
C SER A 19 -29.85 -41.99 -24.32
N SER A 20 -30.75 -41.14 -23.81
CA SER A 20 -32.13 -41.53 -23.50
C SER A 20 -32.91 -41.92 -24.76
N ALA A 21 -32.78 -41.13 -25.82
CA ALA A 21 -33.40 -41.42 -27.11
C ALA A 21 -32.88 -42.73 -27.74
N PHE A 22 -31.59 -43.03 -27.60
CA PHE A 22 -30.98 -44.27 -28.09
C PHE A 22 -31.50 -45.50 -27.33
N ILE A 23 -31.62 -45.42 -26.00
CA ILE A 23 -32.18 -46.50 -25.17
C ILE A 23 -33.64 -46.76 -25.55
N LEU A 24 -34.44 -45.69 -25.72
CA LEU A 24 -35.83 -45.79 -26.13
C LEU A 24 -35.97 -46.39 -27.53
N ALA A 25 -35.13 -45.96 -28.48
CA ALA A 25 -35.12 -46.50 -29.83
C ALA A 25 -34.72 -47.99 -29.87
N ALA A 26 -33.70 -48.37 -29.10
CA ALA A 26 -33.29 -49.78 -28.97
C ALA A 26 -34.42 -50.64 -28.37
N PHE A 27 -35.14 -50.11 -27.38
CA PHE A 27 -36.30 -50.78 -26.78
C PHE A 27 -37.47 -50.95 -27.77
N ILE A 28 -37.79 -49.90 -28.53
CA ILE A 28 -38.82 -49.96 -29.59
C ILE A 28 -38.41 -50.95 -30.69
N CYS A 29 -37.14 -50.95 -31.09
CA CYS A 29 -36.60 -51.85 -32.10
C CYS A 29 -36.68 -53.31 -31.64
N ALA A 30 -36.34 -53.59 -30.38
CA ALA A 30 -36.49 -54.91 -29.77
C ALA A 30 -37.95 -55.41 -29.81
N ILE A 31 -38.90 -54.56 -29.42
CA ILE A 31 -40.34 -54.88 -29.48
C ILE A 31 -40.78 -55.15 -30.93
N PHE A 32 -40.31 -54.34 -31.88
CA PHE A 32 -40.66 -54.49 -33.29
C PHE A 32 -40.15 -55.81 -33.89
N ILE A 33 -38.88 -56.15 -33.64
CA ILE A 33 -38.27 -57.41 -34.10
C ILE A 33 -39.01 -58.62 -33.50
N TYR A 34 -39.34 -58.56 -32.20
CA TYR A 34 -40.11 -59.60 -31.54
C TYR A 34 -41.50 -59.78 -32.20
N ARG A 35 -42.26 -58.70 -32.36
CA ARG A 35 -43.60 -58.75 -32.99
C ARG A 35 -43.56 -59.29 -34.42
N SER A 36 -42.52 -58.93 -35.19
CA SER A 36 -42.36 -59.38 -36.57
C SER A 36 -42.02 -60.87 -36.68
N LYS A 37 -41.32 -61.45 -35.70
CA LYS A 37 -40.92 -62.87 -35.71
C LYS A 37 -41.97 -63.81 -35.11
N PHE A 38 -42.77 -63.35 -34.14
CA PHE A 38 -43.75 -64.18 -33.42
C PHE A 38 -45.21 -63.90 -33.82
N ASN A 39 -45.44 -63.35 -35.02
CA ASN A 39 -46.77 -63.10 -35.59
C ASN A 39 -47.69 -62.22 -34.69
N GLY A 40 -47.08 -61.37 -33.86
CA GLY A 40 -47.77 -60.43 -32.97
C GLY A 40 -48.30 -61.00 -31.65
N ALA A 41 -48.18 -62.30 -31.38
CA ALA A 41 -48.51 -62.87 -30.07
C ALA A 41 -47.33 -62.67 -29.09
N LEU A 42 -47.61 -62.11 -27.91
CA LEU A 42 -46.66 -62.16 -26.80
C LEU A 42 -46.66 -63.59 -26.27
N SER A 43 -45.47 -64.16 -26.07
CA SER A 43 -45.37 -65.47 -25.45
C SER A 43 -45.89 -65.38 -24.01
N ASP A 44 -46.88 -66.22 -23.69
CA ASP A 44 -47.40 -66.41 -22.34
C ASP A 44 -46.42 -67.20 -21.46
N GLN A 45 -45.35 -67.76 -22.05
CA GLN A 45 -44.32 -68.50 -21.33
C GLN A 45 -43.23 -67.55 -20.83
N SER A 46 -43.08 -67.47 -19.51
CA SER A 46 -42.03 -66.67 -18.86
C SER A 46 -40.61 -67.06 -19.28
N ALA A 47 -40.40 -68.31 -19.73
CA ALA A 47 -39.10 -68.80 -20.19
C ALA A 47 -38.58 -68.05 -21.43
N ASP A 48 -39.46 -67.67 -22.36
CA ASP A 48 -39.05 -66.98 -23.60
C ASP A 48 -38.56 -65.56 -23.31
N TRP A 49 -39.20 -64.87 -22.36
CA TRP A 49 -38.77 -63.55 -21.88
C TRP A 49 -37.44 -63.61 -21.15
N SER A 50 -37.21 -64.67 -20.37
CA SER A 50 -35.93 -64.91 -19.69
C SER A 50 -34.79 -65.14 -20.70
N ASN A 51 -35.04 -65.94 -21.75
CA ASN A 51 -34.06 -66.20 -22.82
C ASN A 51 -33.74 -64.93 -23.62
N PHE A 52 -34.74 -64.12 -23.96
CA PHE A 52 -34.54 -62.84 -24.66
C PHE A 52 -33.73 -61.84 -23.83
N GLY A 53 -34.08 -61.66 -22.55
CA GLY A 53 -33.33 -60.81 -21.63
C GLY A 53 -31.87 -61.27 -21.47
N SER A 54 -31.65 -62.59 -21.45
CA SER A 54 -30.30 -63.17 -21.36
C SER A 54 -29.46 -62.91 -22.62
N PHE A 55 -30.04 -63.01 -23.81
CA PHE A 55 -29.36 -62.67 -25.07
C PHE A 55 -28.98 -61.19 -25.15
N MET A 56 -29.94 -60.30 -24.85
CA MET A 56 -29.69 -58.85 -24.85
C MET A 56 -28.67 -58.46 -23.78
N GLY A 57 -28.79 -59.01 -22.57
CA GLY A 57 -27.82 -58.79 -21.50
C GLY A 57 -26.41 -59.29 -21.86
N GLY A 58 -26.32 -60.45 -22.53
CA GLY A 58 -25.06 -61.01 -23.01
C GLY A 58 -24.40 -60.20 -24.13
N MET A 59 -25.19 -59.57 -25.02
CA MET A 59 -24.69 -58.72 -26.10
C MET A 59 -24.31 -57.32 -25.61
N PHE A 60 -25.19 -56.67 -24.84
CA PHE A 60 -24.99 -55.29 -24.41
C PHE A 60 -24.07 -55.16 -23.19
N GLY A 61 -23.97 -56.18 -22.33
CA GLY A 61 -23.11 -56.14 -21.13
C GLY A 61 -21.64 -55.83 -21.45
N PRO A 62 -20.98 -56.59 -22.35
CA PRO A 62 -19.61 -56.30 -22.77
C PRO A 62 -19.46 -54.95 -23.48
N LEU A 63 -20.42 -54.57 -24.32
CA LEU A 63 -20.40 -53.31 -25.07
C LEU A 63 -20.50 -52.09 -24.14
N ILE A 64 -21.44 -52.13 -23.18
CA ILE A 64 -21.58 -51.08 -22.16
C ILE A 64 -20.33 -51.02 -21.30
N SER A 65 -19.80 -52.16 -20.85
CA SER A 65 -18.57 -52.22 -20.04
C SER A 65 -17.37 -51.58 -20.74
N PHE A 66 -17.23 -51.80 -22.06
CA PHE A 66 -16.18 -51.18 -22.85
C PHE A 66 -16.36 -49.66 -22.98
N ILE A 67 -17.59 -49.18 -23.23
CA ILE A 67 -17.89 -47.74 -23.27
C ILE A 67 -17.62 -47.08 -21.91
N THR A 68 -18.03 -47.73 -20.82
CA THR A 68 -17.75 -47.26 -19.46
C THR A 68 -16.25 -47.14 -19.20
N LEU A 69 -15.46 -48.14 -19.62
CA LEU A 69 -14.01 -48.08 -19.48
C LEU A 69 -13.40 -46.90 -20.27
N LEU A 70 -13.85 -46.67 -21.50
CA LEU A 70 -13.41 -45.51 -22.30
C LEU A 70 -13.79 -44.18 -21.64
N ALA A 71 -15.00 -44.07 -21.08
CA ALA A 71 -15.44 -42.89 -20.37
C ALA A 71 -14.61 -42.61 -19.12
N VAL A 72 -14.30 -43.65 -18.33
CA VAL A 72 -13.41 -43.54 -17.16
C VAL A 72 -12.00 -43.13 -17.60
N LEU A 73 -11.45 -43.76 -18.65
CA LEU A 73 -10.13 -43.42 -19.16
C LEU A 73 -10.04 -41.96 -19.61
N LYS A 74 -11.04 -41.47 -20.35
CA LYS A 74 -11.15 -40.06 -20.74
C LYS A 74 -11.22 -39.14 -19.53
N THR A 75 -12.00 -39.52 -18.51
CA THR A 75 -12.13 -38.74 -17.28
C THR A 75 -10.80 -38.64 -16.54
N VAL A 76 -10.05 -39.75 -16.42
CA VAL A 76 -8.72 -39.76 -15.81
C VAL A 76 -7.73 -38.89 -16.58
N TYR A 77 -7.78 -38.93 -17.92
CA TYR A 77 -6.94 -38.06 -18.75
C TYR A 77 -7.22 -36.58 -18.47
N LEU A 78 -8.49 -36.18 -18.49
CA LEU A 78 -8.90 -34.79 -18.24
C LEU A 78 -8.55 -34.34 -16.82
N GLN A 79 -8.73 -35.21 -15.82
CA GLN A 79 -8.33 -34.94 -14.45
C GLN A 79 -6.81 -34.69 -14.34
N ARG A 80 -5.98 -35.47 -15.05
CA ARG A 80 -4.52 -35.28 -15.06
C ARG A 80 -4.12 -33.96 -15.70
N GLU A 81 -4.77 -33.58 -16.80
CA GLU A 81 -4.51 -32.31 -17.48
C GLU A 81 -4.87 -31.12 -16.57
N LEU A 82 -6.04 -31.15 -15.95
CA LEU A 82 -6.47 -30.12 -15.00
C LEU A 82 -5.49 -29.97 -13.83
N MET A 83 -5.02 -31.08 -13.26
CA MET A 83 -4.07 -31.05 -12.14
C MET A 83 -2.70 -30.48 -12.56
N ARG A 84 -2.27 -30.73 -13.80
CA ARG A 84 -1.04 -30.12 -14.34
C ARG A 84 -1.19 -28.61 -14.47
N ASP A 85 -2.32 -28.16 -15.03
CA ASP A 85 -2.58 -26.73 -15.19
C ASP A 85 -2.70 -26.02 -13.84
N GLN A 86 -3.41 -26.62 -12.89
CA GLN A 86 -3.53 -26.10 -11.52
C GLN A 86 -2.16 -25.96 -10.84
N ARG A 87 -1.28 -26.97 -10.97
CA ARG A 87 0.08 -26.89 -10.42
C ARG A 87 0.90 -25.77 -11.05
N ASN A 88 0.79 -25.59 -12.36
CA ASN A 88 1.48 -24.51 -13.07
C ASN A 88 0.98 -23.13 -12.60
N GLN A 89 -0.34 -22.94 -12.54
CA GLN A 89 -0.94 -21.70 -12.05
C GLN A 89 -0.57 -21.41 -10.60
N PHE A 90 -0.57 -22.44 -9.74
CA PHE A 90 -0.14 -22.30 -8.35
C PHE A 90 1.34 -21.89 -8.24
N SER A 91 2.23 -22.49 -9.04
CA SER A 91 3.64 -22.12 -9.05
C SER A 91 3.85 -20.68 -9.50
N ILE A 92 3.13 -20.22 -10.53
CA ILE A 92 3.18 -18.83 -10.99
C ILE A 92 2.68 -17.89 -9.90
N MET A 93 1.55 -18.21 -9.27
CA MET A 93 0.98 -17.42 -8.17
C MET A 93 1.95 -17.30 -7.00
N ASN A 94 2.60 -18.40 -6.60
CA ASN A 94 3.56 -18.40 -5.50
C ASN A 94 4.76 -17.50 -5.81
N LYS A 95 5.32 -17.57 -7.04
CA LYS A 95 6.41 -16.68 -7.47
C LYS A 95 6.00 -15.21 -7.50
N LEU A 96 4.78 -14.91 -7.93
CA LEU A 96 4.27 -13.54 -7.94
C LEU A 96 4.07 -13.01 -6.50
N GLN A 97 3.59 -13.86 -5.60
CA GLN A 97 3.42 -13.52 -4.18
C GLN A 97 4.76 -13.24 -3.51
N GLU A 98 5.79 -14.06 -3.77
CA GLU A 98 7.15 -13.85 -3.29
C GLU A 98 7.71 -12.50 -3.77
N ALA A 99 7.65 -12.22 -5.08
CA ALA A 99 8.10 -10.95 -5.64
C ALA A 99 7.32 -9.74 -5.09
N THR A 100 6.02 -9.90 -4.84
CA THR A 100 5.18 -8.85 -4.24
C THR A 100 5.57 -8.59 -2.79
N PHE A 101 5.87 -9.65 -2.03
CA PHE A 101 6.32 -9.52 -0.65
C PHE A 101 7.66 -8.80 -0.57
N ASP A 102 8.61 -9.14 -1.44
CA ASP A 102 9.92 -8.47 -1.50
C ASP A 102 9.77 -6.98 -1.81
N ALA A 103 8.96 -6.64 -2.82
CA ALA A 103 8.67 -5.25 -3.17
C ALA A 103 7.98 -4.48 -2.02
N GLN A 104 7.03 -5.11 -1.31
CA GLN A 104 6.37 -4.49 -0.16
C GLN A 104 7.34 -4.29 1.02
N SER A 105 8.24 -5.25 1.27
CA SER A 105 9.26 -5.13 2.31
C SER A 105 10.20 -3.96 2.03
N GLU A 106 10.64 -3.81 0.77
CA GLU A 106 11.46 -2.69 0.34
C GLU A 106 10.71 -1.34 0.47
N GLN A 107 9.45 -1.28 0.04
CA GLN A 107 8.61 -0.10 0.20
C GLN A 107 8.45 0.31 1.67
N LEU A 108 8.25 -0.64 2.58
CA LEU A 108 8.17 -0.36 4.02
C LEU A 108 9.47 0.22 4.57
N LYS A 109 10.63 -0.27 4.13
CA LYS A 109 11.93 0.28 4.52
C LYS A 109 12.10 1.72 4.03
N CYS A 110 11.78 1.98 2.76
CA CYS A 110 11.82 3.34 2.19
C CYS A 110 10.85 4.27 2.93
N ALA A 111 9.62 3.84 3.17
CA ALA A 111 8.62 4.62 3.89
C ALA A 111 9.04 4.94 5.34
N ALA A 112 9.74 4.03 6.02
CA ALA A 112 10.28 4.28 7.35
C ALA A 112 11.37 5.37 7.32
N VAL A 113 12.28 5.32 6.34
CA VAL A 113 13.31 6.36 6.14
C VAL A 113 12.68 7.71 5.79
N ASP A 114 11.69 7.71 4.90
CA ASP A 114 10.98 8.93 4.52
C ASP A 114 10.18 9.52 5.70
N ALA A 115 9.58 8.69 6.55
CA ALA A 115 8.92 9.15 7.77
C ALA A 115 9.89 9.83 8.74
N GLU A 116 11.10 9.29 8.94
CA GLU A 116 12.13 9.93 9.77
C GLU A 116 12.60 11.26 9.16
N ARG A 117 12.81 11.31 7.84
CA ARG A 117 13.13 12.55 7.13
C ARG A 117 12.03 13.61 7.28
N MET A 118 10.76 13.20 7.23
CA MET A 118 9.62 14.09 7.44
C MET A 118 9.62 14.69 8.85
N LYS A 119 9.92 13.90 9.90
CA LYS A 119 10.03 14.43 11.27
C LYS A 119 11.11 15.52 11.38
N VAL A 120 12.29 15.27 10.81
CA VAL A 120 13.38 16.27 10.80
C VAL A 120 12.95 17.53 10.03
N ALA A 121 12.33 17.37 8.86
CA ALA A 121 11.87 18.49 8.05
C ALA A 121 10.79 19.33 8.78
N ASP A 122 9.88 18.67 9.49
CA ASP A 122 8.82 19.33 10.27
C ASP A 122 9.41 20.10 11.47
N LEU A 123 10.36 19.49 12.18
CA LEU A 123 11.10 20.17 13.24
C LEU A 123 11.89 21.36 12.69
N LYS A 124 12.59 21.23 11.57
CA LYS A 124 13.30 22.36 10.92
C LYS A 124 12.35 23.53 10.67
N ARG A 125 11.17 23.28 10.08
CA ARG A 125 10.15 24.33 9.85
C ARG A 125 9.70 25.00 11.14
N THR A 126 9.44 24.20 12.18
CA THR A 126 9.01 24.71 13.48
C THR A 126 10.09 25.59 14.12
N LEU A 127 11.34 25.14 14.11
CA LEU A 127 12.47 25.88 14.67
C LEU A 127 12.75 27.16 13.88
N LEU A 128 12.69 27.12 12.54
CA LEU A 128 12.87 28.32 11.70
C LEU A 128 11.75 29.34 11.92
N SER A 129 10.49 28.89 12.04
CA SER A 129 9.38 29.79 12.36
C SER A 129 9.57 30.45 13.72
N PHE A 130 10.04 29.69 14.72
CA PHE A 130 10.37 30.23 16.04
C PHE A 130 11.51 31.26 15.97
N LEU A 131 12.58 30.97 15.23
CA LEU A 131 13.69 31.90 15.04
C LEU A 131 13.23 33.18 14.33
N ASN A 132 12.41 33.08 13.28
CA ASN A 132 11.86 34.24 12.58
C ASN A 132 11.01 35.11 13.52
N GLN A 133 10.13 34.50 14.31
CA GLN A 133 9.35 35.21 15.32
C GLN A 133 10.26 35.92 16.34
N ARG A 134 11.36 35.27 16.75
CA ARG A 134 12.31 35.85 17.68
C ARG A 134 13.06 37.02 17.07
N ILE A 135 13.59 36.86 15.86
CA ILE A 135 14.28 37.92 15.11
C ILE A 135 13.36 39.13 14.95
N GLU A 136 12.10 38.92 14.59
CA GLU A 136 11.13 40.00 14.44
C GLU A 136 10.90 40.74 15.76
N SER A 137 10.77 40.02 16.87
CA SER A 137 10.63 40.63 18.21
C SER A 137 11.85 41.47 18.60
N GLU A 138 13.07 40.97 18.37
CA GLU A 138 14.30 41.71 18.69
C GLU A 138 14.48 42.93 17.76
N THR A 139 14.07 42.80 16.49
CA THR A 139 14.10 43.90 15.50
C THR A 139 13.19 45.05 15.92
N ARG A 140 11.98 44.77 16.42
CA ARG A 140 11.09 45.82 16.96
C ARG A 140 11.68 46.51 18.19
N GLY A 141 12.37 45.77 19.05
CA GLY A 141 13.11 46.34 20.18
C GLY A 141 14.24 47.27 19.71
N LEU A 142 14.99 46.85 18.69
CA LEU A 142 16.05 47.64 18.08
C LEU A 142 15.52 48.95 17.49
N GLU A 143 14.41 48.90 16.76
CA GLU A 143 13.73 50.09 16.22
C GLU A 143 13.28 51.04 17.32
N THR A 144 12.80 50.51 18.44
CA THR A 144 12.40 51.31 19.61
C THR A 144 13.58 52.07 20.19
N PHE A 145 14.73 51.42 20.40
CA PHE A 145 15.93 52.10 20.91
C PHE A 145 16.49 53.12 19.92
N LYS A 146 16.49 52.81 18.61
CA LYS A 146 16.87 53.77 17.57
C LYS A 146 15.99 55.02 17.59
N ALA A 147 14.68 54.87 17.74
CA ALA A 147 13.76 56.00 17.85
C ALA A 147 14.03 56.86 19.11
N ILE A 148 14.37 56.25 20.25
CA ILE A 148 14.76 56.96 21.48
C ILE A 148 16.04 57.78 21.23
N ILE A 149 17.06 57.18 20.60
CA ILE A 149 18.32 57.87 20.26
C ILE A 149 18.02 59.07 19.35
N GLU A 150 17.23 58.88 18.29
CA GLU A 150 16.85 59.96 17.38
C GLU A 150 16.11 61.09 18.11
N GLN A 151 15.23 60.75 19.05
CA GLN A 151 14.49 61.74 19.84
C GLN A 151 15.42 62.55 20.76
N ILE A 152 16.34 61.89 21.47
CA ILE A 152 17.32 62.54 22.34
C ILE A 152 18.25 63.45 21.51
N CYS A 153 18.74 62.97 20.36
CA CYS A 153 19.62 63.75 19.48
C CYS A 153 18.92 64.95 18.82
N ARG A 154 17.59 64.92 18.62
CA ARG A 154 16.82 66.07 18.12
C ARG A 154 16.57 67.14 19.18
N GLN A 155 16.69 66.80 20.46
CA GLN A 155 16.47 67.71 21.56
C GLN A 155 17.76 68.53 21.80
N ASP A 156 17.92 69.60 21.02
CA ASP A 156 19.13 70.45 20.87
C ASP A 156 19.51 71.28 22.13
N SER A 157 19.02 70.91 23.31
CA SER A 157 19.27 71.60 24.58
C SER A 157 20.32 70.83 25.38
N GLU A 158 21.43 71.49 25.75
CA GLU A 158 22.53 71.01 26.61
C GLU A 158 22.26 69.62 27.22
N ILE A 159 22.88 68.58 26.63
CA ILE A 159 22.74 67.19 27.09
C ILE A 159 23.09 67.15 28.58
N THR A 160 22.07 66.92 29.41
CA THR A 160 22.27 66.75 30.85
C THR A 160 22.92 65.39 31.14
N THR A 161 23.59 65.26 32.28
CA THR A 161 24.23 64.00 32.71
C THR A 161 23.29 62.78 32.69
N LEU A 162 21.99 62.98 32.92
CA LEU A 162 20.97 61.93 32.81
C LEU A 162 20.62 61.56 31.36
N GLN A 163 20.63 62.52 30.43
CA GLN A 163 20.44 62.24 29.00
C GLN A 163 21.66 61.53 28.40
N ASP A 164 22.87 61.87 28.85
CA ASP A 164 24.11 61.22 28.42
C ASP A 164 24.15 59.73 28.81
N PHE A 165 23.77 59.41 30.05
CA PHE A 165 23.63 58.03 30.51
C PHE A 165 22.55 57.26 29.71
N SER A 166 21.38 57.87 29.50
CA SER A 166 20.29 57.27 28.71
C SER A 166 20.68 57.02 27.25
N LEU A 167 21.40 57.96 26.64
CA LEU A 167 21.91 57.86 25.27
C LEU A 167 22.94 56.73 25.15
N SER A 168 23.91 56.67 26.07
CA SER A 168 24.91 55.61 26.11
C SER A 168 24.27 54.23 26.30
N HIS A 169 23.31 54.11 27.22
CA HIS A 169 22.56 52.88 27.44
C HIS A 169 21.75 52.45 26.20
N ALA A 170 21.10 53.40 25.52
CA ALA A 170 20.33 53.11 24.29
C ALA A 170 21.24 52.70 23.12
N ILE A 171 22.40 53.33 22.95
CA ILE A 171 23.41 52.97 21.95
C ILE A 171 23.93 51.56 22.22
N ASN A 172 24.32 51.26 23.46
CA ASN A 172 24.77 49.93 23.83
C ASN A 172 23.68 48.87 23.62
N SER A 173 22.43 49.17 24.00
CA SER A 173 21.30 48.26 23.78
C SER A 173 21.05 47.99 22.30
N THR A 174 21.25 49.00 21.44
CA THR A 174 21.15 48.87 19.98
C THR A 174 22.21 47.92 19.43
N ASP A 175 23.47 48.07 19.86
CA ASP A 175 24.57 47.19 19.46
C ASP A 175 24.34 45.74 19.92
N VAL A 176 23.94 45.56 21.19
CA VAL A 176 23.61 44.24 21.74
C VAL A 176 22.48 43.55 20.97
N LEU A 177 21.39 44.27 20.66
CA LEU A 177 20.28 43.72 19.88
C LEU A 177 20.68 43.40 18.44
N SER A 178 21.49 44.24 17.80
CA SER A 178 22.00 43.98 16.44
C SER A 178 22.82 42.69 16.39
N ARG A 179 23.78 42.53 17.29
CA ARG A 179 24.59 41.30 17.37
C ARG A 179 23.75 40.06 17.64
N LYS A 180 22.70 40.19 18.45
CA LYS A 180 21.78 39.08 18.74
C LYS A 180 20.96 38.67 17.51
N ILE A 181 20.48 39.65 16.73
CA ILE A 181 19.78 39.40 15.46
C ILE A 181 20.71 38.66 14.49
N ASP A 182 21.95 39.13 14.32
CA ASP A 182 22.94 38.47 13.44
C ASP A 182 23.22 37.04 13.88
N ALA A 183 23.37 36.81 15.19
CA ALA A 183 23.59 35.47 15.74
C ALA A 183 22.38 34.53 15.53
N LEU A 184 21.14 35.03 15.64
CA LEU A 184 19.93 34.26 15.34
C LEU A 184 19.80 33.95 13.84
N LEU A 185 20.17 34.88 12.96
CA LEU A 185 20.20 34.68 11.50
C LEU A 185 21.21 33.60 11.11
N ASN A 186 22.41 33.65 11.70
CA ASN A 186 23.43 32.63 11.49
C ASN A 186 22.95 31.25 11.95
N LEU A 187 22.33 31.15 13.13
CA LEU A 187 21.74 29.89 13.60
C LEU A 187 20.65 29.37 12.65
N GLY A 188 19.80 30.26 12.12
CA GLY A 188 18.81 29.88 11.10
C GLY A 188 19.47 29.32 9.84
N SER A 189 20.56 29.95 9.38
CA SER A 189 21.36 29.48 8.24
C SER A 189 22.00 28.11 8.49
N GLU A 190 22.58 27.89 9.66
CA GLU A 190 23.15 26.60 10.08
C GLU A 190 22.09 25.49 10.04
N ILE A 191 20.88 25.75 10.58
CA ILE A 191 19.78 24.75 10.57
C ILE A 191 19.36 24.34 9.16
N VAL A 192 19.40 25.28 8.21
CA VAL A 192 19.05 25.00 6.80
C VAL A 192 20.17 24.24 6.10
N THR A 193 21.42 24.64 6.33
CA THR A 193 22.58 24.14 5.59
C THR A 193 23.13 22.81 6.12
N GLU A 194 22.99 22.53 7.41
CA GLU A 194 23.46 21.28 7.99
C GLU A 194 22.47 20.11 7.74
N ASP A 195 23.04 18.95 7.42
CA ASP A 195 22.32 17.70 7.24
C ASP A 195 22.14 16.98 8.57
N PHE A 196 20.97 17.19 9.19
CA PHE A 196 20.58 16.48 10.41
C PHE A 196 19.89 15.16 10.05
N ASN A 197 20.45 14.05 10.52
CA ASN A 197 19.90 12.72 10.24
C ASN A 197 18.76 12.33 11.19
N THR A 198 18.64 12.99 12.35
CA THR A 198 17.63 12.68 13.37
C THR A 198 17.09 13.94 14.03
N GLU A 199 15.90 13.83 14.62
CA GLU A 199 15.29 14.92 15.39
C GLU A 199 16.15 15.31 16.61
N GLU A 200 16.76 14.34 17.26
CA GLU A 200 17.56 14.54 18.47
C GLU A 200 18.83 15.36 18.19
N THR A 201 19.53 15.07 17.09
CA THR A 201 20.73 15.82 16.69
C THR A 201 20.39 17.27 16.36
N LEU A 202 19.33 17.50 15.59
CA LEU A 202 18.83 18.85 15.28
C LEU A 202 18.42 19.61 16.55
N ARG A 203 17.64 18.98 17.42
CA ARG A 203 17.18 19.58 18.68
C ARG A 203 18.34 19.91 19.61
N GLY A 204 19.34 19.03 19.70
CA GLY A 204 20.56 19.23 20.48
C GLY A 204 21.37 20.42 19.98
N HIS A 205 21.64 20.46 18.67
CA HIS A 205 22.35 21.58 18.02
C HIS A 205 21.64 22.91 18.26
N PHE A 206 20.33 22.95 17.98
CA PHE A 206 19.51 24.13 18.21
C PHE A 206 19.59 24.61 19.65
N LYS A 207 19.40 23.70 20.62
CA LYS A 207 19.41 24.06 22.05
C LYS A 207 20.75 24.65 22.47
N LEU A 208 21.86 24.02 22.06
CA LEU A 208 23.21 24.48 22.41
C LEU A 208 23.45 25.88 21.85
N LYS A 209 23.28 26.06 20.54
CA LYS A 209 23.51 27.34 19.88
C LYS A 209 22.56 28.43 20.35
N PHE A 210 21.29 28.11 20.58
CA PHE A 210 20.34 29.08 21.08
C PHE A 210 20.71 29.57 22.48
N ILE A 211 21.23 28.70 23.36
CA ILE A 211 21.73 29.11 24.68
C ILE A 211 22.94 30.05 24.53
N GLU A 212 23.89 29.77 23.63
CA GLU A 212 25.02 30.66 23.36
C GLU A 212 24.54 32.07 22.96
N VAL A 213 23.55 32.15 22.06
CA VAL A 213 22.92 33.41 21.63
C VAL A 213 22.26 34.15 22.81
N GLN A 214 21.62 33.43 23.75
CA GLN A 214 21.01 34.05 24.93
C GLN A 214 22.03 34.43 26.01
N GLN A 215 23.15 33.72 26.14
CA GLN A 215 24.19 33.99 27.14
C GLN A 215 25.13 35.12 26.73
N GLY A 216 25.41 35.28 25.43
CA GLY A 216 26.12 36.45 24.91
C GLY A 216 25.44 37.78 25.30
N HIS A 217 24.13 37.76 25.56
CA HIS A 217 23.37 38.89 26.07
C HIS A 217 23.55 39.14 27.58
N ARG A 218 23.77 38.11 28.41
CA ARG A 218 23.95 38.27 29.88
C ARG A 218 25.29 38.91 30.24
N LEU A 219 26.35 38.56 29.51
CA LEU A 219 27.68 39.13 29.76
C LEU A 219 27.74 40.62 29.37
N SER A 220 26.92 41.09 28.42
CA SER A 220 26.88 42.51 28.05
C SER A 220 26.06 43.38 29.01
N THR A 221 25.09 42.81 29.73
CA THR A 221 24.25 43.57 30.68
C THR A 221 24.86 43.65 32.08
N GLU A 222 25.66 42.67 32.50
CA GLU A 222 26.39 42.71 33.79
C GLU A 222 27.56 43.70 33.81
N ILE A 223 28.07 44.13 32.64
CA ILE A 223 29.19 45.10 32.55
C ILE A 223 28.68 46.56 32.72
N ILE A 224 27.36 46.79 32.69
CA ILE A 224 26.75 48.14 32.68
C ILE A 224 25.86 48.39 33.91
N GLY A 225 25.73 47.42 34.82
CA GLY A 225 25.14 47.61 36.15
C GLY A 225 26.18 48.07 37.16
#